data_AF-A0A4Q1RBU6-F1
#
_entry.id   AF-A0A4Q1RBU6-F1
#
_cell.length_a   1.000
_cell.length_b   1.000
_cell.length_c   1.000
_cell.angle_alpha   90.00
_cell.angle_beta   90.00
_cell.angle_gamma   90.00
#
_symmetry.space_group_name_H-M   'P 1'
#
loop_
_entity.id
_entity.type
_entity.pdbx_description
1 polymer ?
#
loop_
_entity_poly.entity_id
_entity_poly.type
_entity_poly.pdbx_seq_one_letter_code
_entity_poly.pdbx_strand_id
1 'polypeptide(L)'
;MSMEPLVPGEVPAETVRVARAAFPKGSLAIRVRDELGVMFTDEHFSGLFPARGKRAWSPGRLALVLVLQFVENLTDRQAAEAVRARIDWKYALGLELTDPGFDYSVLCEFRDRLIGAEGGREVLDGILTAARERGLVAGGGRARTDSTHVLSAVRALNQLELVSECLRSALNAVA
;
A
#
# COMPACT_ATOMS: atom_id res chain seq x y z
N MET A 1 -15.31 5.39 6.80
CA MET A 1 -15.04 4.23 7.69
C MET A 1 -14.39 4.76 8.96
N SER A 2 -14.67 4.18 10.13
CA SER A 2 -13.89 4.43 11.36
C SER A 2 -12.96 3.27 11.65
N MET A 3 -11.92 3.57 12.40
CA MET A 3 -10.86 2.64 12.72
C MET A 3 -11.01 2.18 14.18
N GLU A 4 -10.96 0.87 14.38
CA GLU A 4 -10.81 0.23 15.68
C GLU A 4 -9.44 -0.46 15.64
N PRO A 5 -8.46 -0.05 16.46
CA PRO A 5 -7.11 -0.59 16.37
C PRO A 5 -7.11 -2.09 16.67
N LEU A 6 -6.77 -2.88 15.66
CA LEU A 6 -6.53 -4.30 15.84
C LEU A 6 -5.08 -4.48 16.24
N VAL A 7 -4.83 -4.97 17.46
CA VAL A 7 -3.48 -5.32 17.91
C VAL A 7 -2.84 -6.21 16.85
N PRO A 8 -1.64 -5.88 16.32
CA PRO A 8 -0.99 -6.64 15.25
C PRO A 8 -0.61 -8.06 15.71
N GLY A 9 -1.58 -8.97 15.61
CA GLY A 9 -1.51 -10.29 16.21
C GLY A 9 -0.36 -11.14 15.66
N GLU A 10 0.04 -12.11 16.50
CA GLU A 10 0.81 -13.27 16.07
C GLU A 10 0.13 -13.91 14.85
N VAL A 11 0.93 -14.37 13.88
CA VAL A 11 0.37 -15.01 12.69
C VAL A 11 -0.34 -16.30 13.13
N PRO A 12 -1.61 -16.54 12.74
CA PRO A 12 -2.35 -17.73 13.18
C PRO A 12 -1.57 -19.01 12.90
N ALA A 13 -1.51 -19.92 13.88
CA ALA A 13 -0.65 -21.10 13.85
C ALA A 13 -0.86 -21.98 12.60
N GLU A 14 -2.09 -22.05 12.09
CA GLU A 14 -2.39 -22.73 10.82
C GLU A 14 -1.80 -21.99 9.61
N THR A 15 -1.94 -20.67 9.53
CA THR A 15 -1.30 -19.84 8.49
C THR A 15 0.23 -20.02 8.53
N VAL A 16 0.85 -20.06 9.72
CA VAL A 16 2.30 -20.34 9.87
C VAL A 16 2.66 -21.71 9.30
N ARG A 17 1.94 -22.77 9.72
CA ARG A 17 2.17 -24.16 9.27
C ARG A 17 2.09 -24.28 7.76
N VAL A 18 1.04 -23.74 7.16
CA VAL A 18 0.80 -23.84 5.71
C VAL A 18 1.76 -22.95 4.92
N ALA A 19 2.09 -21.75 5.40
CA ALA A 19 3.06 -20.87 4.74
C ALA A 19 4.47 -21.49 4.71
N ARG A 20 4.95 -22.08 5.82
CA ARG A 20 6.26 -22.75 5.86
C ARG A 20 6.30 -24.01 4.99
N ALA A 21 5.19 -24.73 4.87
CA ALA A 21 5.08 -25.89 3.99
C ALA A 21 5.04 -25.51 2.49
N ALA A 22 4.28 -24.47 2.13
CA ALA A 22 4.17 -23.99 0.75
C ALA A 22 5.43 -23.24 0.27
N PHE A 23 6.11 -22.52 1.17
CA PHE A 23 7.29 -21.72 0.88
C PHE A 23 8.49 -22.17 1.75
N PRO A 24 9.07 -23.36 1.50
CA PRO A 24 10.17 -23.89 2.32
C PRO A 24 11.47 -23.06 2.20
N LYS A 25 11.60 -22.25 1.14
CA LYS A 25 12.69 -21.27 0.97
C LYS A 25 12.28 -19.83 1.36
N GLY A 26 11.08 -19.66 1.93
CA GLY A 26 10.42 -18.37 2.11
C GLY A 26 9.93 -17.72 0.81
N SER A 27 9.32 -16.56 0.96
CA SER A 27 9.02 -15.61 -0.13
C SER A 27 9.52 -14.21 0.27
N LEU A 28 9.29 -13.19 -0.56
CA LEU A 28 9.54 -11.81 -0.14
C LEU A 28 8.63 -11.41 1.03
N ALA A 29 7.31 -11.62 0.89
CA ALA A 29 6.32 -11.27 1.91
C ALA A 29 6.58 -11.95 3.26
N ILE A 30 6.99 -13.23 3.24
CA ILE A 30 7.38 -13.97 4.46
C ILE A 30 8.63 -13.35 5.11
N ARG A 31 9.69 -13.06 4.34
CA ARG A 31 10.91 -12.44 4.89
C ARG A 31 10.66 -11.04 5.44
N VAL A 32 9.85 -10.23 4.75
CA VAL A 32 9.42 -8.91 5.24
C VAL A 32 8.77 -9.03 6.62
N ARG A 33 7.90 -10.02 6.85
CA ARG A 33 7.27 -10.24 8.16
C ARG A 33 8.20 -10.88 9.20
N ASP A 34 9.10 -11.77 8.80
CA ASP A 34 10.03 -12.45 9.70
C ASP A 34 11.15 -11.51 10.19
N GLU A 35 11.76 -10.72 9.28
CA GLU A 35 12.91 -9.86 9.57
C GLU A 35 12.48 -8.49 10.13
N LEU A 36 11.35 -7.95 9.63
CA LEU A 36 10.90 -6.59 9.91
C LEU A 36 9.58 -6.56 10.70
N GLY A 37 9.07 -7.72 11.11
CA GLY A 37 7.91 -7.85 11.99
C GLY A 37 6.69 -7.09 11.47
N VAL A 38 6.01 -6.41 12.38
CA VAL A 38 4.98 -5.44 12.03
C VAL A 38 5.65 -4.09 11.82
N MET A 39 5.57 -3.57 10.60
CA MET A 39 6.11 -2.25 10.23
C MET A 39 5.16 -1.11 10.58
N PHE A 40 3.86 -1.34 10.39
CA PHE A 40 2.84 -0.32 10.44
C PHE A 40 1.83 -0.71 11.50
N THR A 41 1.83 0.03 12.60
CA THR A 41 0.78 -0.05 13.60
C THR A 41 -0.40 0.79 13.13
N ASP A 42 -1.56 0.45 13.64
CA ASP A 42 -2.83 1.02 13.23
C ASP A 42 -2.94 2.47 13.76
N GLU A 43 -2.34 2.73 14.93
CA GLU A 43 -2.25 4.03 15.61
C GLU A 43 -1.59 5.12 14.75
N HIS A 44 -0.61 4.78 13.91
CA HIS A 44 0.06 5.72 12.99
C HIS A 44 -0.89 6.37 11.97
N PHE A 45 -2.07 5.78 11.75
CA PHE A 45 -3.07 6.26 10.80
C PHE A 45 -4.30 6.86 11.49
N SER A 46 -4.31 6.93 12.83
CA SER A 46 -5.47 7.38 13.61
C SER A 46 -6.00 8.77 13.18
N GLY A 47 -5.11 9.71 12.86
CA GLY A 47 -5.47 11.05 12.35
C GLY A 47 -6.13 11.05 10.96
N LEU A 48 -6.03 9.97 10.19
CA LEU A 48 -6.58 9.83 8.83
C LEU A 48 -8.01 9.25 8.81
N PHE A 49 -8.52 8.79 9.95
CA PHE A 49 -9.82 8.11 10.05
C PHE A 49 -10.73 8.80 11.08
N PRO A 50 -12.01 9.06 10.76
CA PRO A 50 -12.95 9.62 11.72
C PRO A 50 -13.24 8.63 12.86
N ALA A 51 -13.43 9.16 14.07
CA ALA A 51 -13.72 8.36 15.28
C ALA A 51 -15.06 7.59 15.26
N ARG A 52 -15.93 7.79 14.26
CA ARG A 52 -17.18 7.02 14.07
C ARG A 52 -17.46 6.74 12.60
N GLY A 53 -17.98 5.54 12.31
CA GLY A 53 -18.31 5.07 10.97
C GLY A 53 -18.47 3.55 10.92
N LYS A 54 -18.59 2.99 9.71
CA LYS A 54 -18.42 1.54 9.48
C LYS A 54 -16.95 1.15 9.72
N ARG A 55 -16.69 -0.02 10.31
CA ARG A 55 -15.34 -0.57 10.54
C ARG A 55 -14.50 -0.58 9.26
N ALA A 56 -13.36 0.08 9.30
CA ALA A 56 -12.32 0.01 8.28
C ALA A 56 -11.59 -1.35 8.33
N TRP A 57 -10.96 -1.72 7.23
CA TRP A 57 -9.83 -2.65 7.27
C TRP A 57 -8.63 -1.96 7.94
N SER A 58 -7.80 -2.71 8.67
CA SER A 58 -6.63 -2.17 9.41
C SER A 58 -5.74 -1.31 8.49
N PRO A 59 -5.59 0.00 8.77
CA PRO A 59 -4.72 0.87 7.98
C PRO A 59 -3.26 0.41 7.93
N GLY A 60 -2.73 -0.16 9.03
CA GLY A 60 -1.38 -0.72 9.07
C GLY A 60 -1.21 -1.89 8.11
N ARG A 61 -2.20 -2.80 8.04
CA ARG A 61 -2.22 -3.87 7.04
C ARG A 61 -2.36 -3.34 5.61
N LEU A 62 -3.21 -2.34 5.37
CA LEU A 62 -3.36 -1.73 4.05
C LEU A 62 -2.07 -1.03 3.57
N ALA A 63 -1.32 -0.39 4.47
CA ALA A 63 -0.01 0.17 4.14
C ALA A 63 1.01 -0.92 3.74
N LEU A 64 1.01 -2.07 4.42
CA LEU A 64 1.85 -3.21 4.01
C LEU A 64 1.41 -3.79 2.66
N VAL A 65 0.11 -3.83 2.37
CA VAL A 65 -0.39 -4.20 1.04
C VAL A 65 0.10 -3.24 -0.03
N LEU A 66 0.06 -1.91 0.18
CA LEU A 66 0.58 -0.95 -0.80
C LEU A 66 2.09 -1.15 -1.08
N VAL A 67 2.88 -1.49 -0.06
CA VAL A 67 4.31 -1.80 -0.23
C VAL A 67 4.51 -3.08 -1.05
N LEU A 68 3.83 -4.18 -0.69
CA LEU A 68 3.93 -5.44 -1.44
C LEU A 68 3.39 -5.30 -2.87
N GLN A 69 2.30 -4.55 -3.06
CA GLN A 69 1.75 -4.20 -4.36
C GLN A 69 2.78 -3.48 -5.24
N PHE A 70 3.48 -2.48 -4.71
CA PHE A 70 4.50 -1.74 -5.44
C PHE A 70 5.69 -2.64 -5.80
N VAL A 71 6.24 -3.39 -4.83
CA VAL A 71 7.44 -4.22 -5.04
C VAL A 71 7.16 -5.40 -5.98
N GLU A 72 5.95 -5.96 -5.97
CA GLU A 72 5.53 -7.02 -6.89
C GLU A 72 4.89 -6.48 -8.20
N ASN A 73 4.86 -5.14 -8.38
CA ASN A 73 4.29 -4.44 -9.55
C ASN A 73 2.86 -4.87 -9.92
N LEU A 74 1.96 -4.87 -8.91
CA LEU A 74 0.58 -5.32 -9.03
C LEU A 74 -0.42 -4.17 -9.18
N THR A 75 -1.45 -4.38 -9.99
CA THR A 75 -2.65 -3.50 -9.97
C THR A 75 -3.47 -3.70 -8.70
N ASP A 76 -4.32 -2.74 -8.32
CA ASP A 76 -5.16 -2.83 -7.10
C ASP A 76 -6.01 -4.11 -7.04
N ARG A 77 -6.52 -4.55 -8.21
CA ARG A 77 -7.29 -5.79 -8.33
C ARG A 77 -6.43 -7.03 -8.09
N GLN A 78 -5.20 -7.04 -8.62
CA GLN A 78 -4.24 -8.12 -8.38
C GLN A 78 -3.75 -8.13 -6.92
N ALA A 79 -3.59 -6.96 -6.29
CA ALA A 79 -3.23 -6.86 -4.88
C ALA A 79 -4.37 -7.37 -3.97
N ALA A 80 -5.62 -6.97 -4.23
CA ALA A 80 -6.78 -7.48 -3.50
C ALA A 80 -6.95 -9.01 -3.67
N GLU A 81 -6.75 -9.54 -4.88
CA GLU A 81 -6.79 -10.98 -5.13
C GLU A 81 -5.58 -11.71 -4.52
N ALA A 82 -4.40 -11.08 -4.46
CA ALA A 82 -3.24 -11.62 -3.75
C ALA A 82 -3.51 -11.74 -2.25
N VAL A 83 -4.13 -10.74 -1.60
CA VAL A 83 -4.58 -10.85 -0.19
C VAL A 83 -5.54 -12.04 -0.01
N ARG A 84 -6.48 -12.26 -0.95
CA ARG A 84 -7.47 -13.33 -0.88
C ARG A 84 -6.89 -14.73 -1.10
N ALA A 85 -6.03 -14.89 -2.12
CA ALA A 85 -5.62 -16.20 -2.63
C ALA A 85 -4.22 -16.65 -2.16
N ARG A 86 -3.31 -15.73 -1.84
CA ARG A 86 -1.90 -16.08 -1.58
C ARG A 86 -1.59 -16.24 -0.10
N ILE A 87 -1.11 -17.44 0.24
CA ILE A 87 -0.72 -17.83 1.60
C ILE A 87 0.42 -16.95 2.14
N ASP A 88 1.37 -16.54 1.30
CA ASP A 88 2.50 -15.71 1.75
C ASP A 88 2.08 -14.26 2.10
N TRP A 89 1.11 -13.71 1.38
CA TRP A 89 0.49 -12.43 1.73
C TRP A 89 -0.35 -12.52 3.01
N LYS A 90 -1.13 -13.60 3.19
CA LYS A 90 -1.86 -13.85 4.45
C LYS A 90 -0.94 -14.03 5.65
N TYR A 91 0.20 -14.71 5.47
CA TYR A 91 1.25 -14.80 6.48
C TYR A 91 1.81 -13.41 6.83
N ALA A 92 2.18 -12.61 5.83
CA ALA A 92 2.78 -11.30 6.05
C ALA A 92 1.85 -10.34 6.80
N LEU A 93 0.55 -10.36 6.47
CA LEU A 93 -0.48 -9.53 7.08
C LEU A 93 -0.97 -10.08 8.43
N GLY A 94 -0.62 -11.31 8.79
CA GLY A 94 -1.11 -11.99 9.99
C GLY A 94 -2.62 -12.27 9.92
N LEU A 95 -3.07 -12.86 8.82
CA LEU A 95 -4.47 -13.22 8.55
C LEU A 95 -4.68 -14.73 8.69
N GLU A 96 -5.93 -15.13 8.93
CA GLU A 96 -6.37 -16.51 8.81
C GLU A 96 -6.41 -16.94 7.33
N LEU A 97 -6.18 -18.21 7.03
CA LEU A 97 -6.28 -18.72 5.65
C LEU A 97 -7.69 -18.55 5.06
N THR A 98 -8.71 -18.53 5.92
CA THR A 98 -10.14 -18.28 5.63
C THR A 98 -10.50 -16.80 5.41
N ASP A 99 -9.58 -15.86 5.65
CA ASP A 99 -9.87 -14.42 5.50
C ASP A 99 -10.28 -14.09 4.04
N PRO A 100 -11.42 -13.41 3.81
CA PRO A 100 -11.95 -13.13 2.47
C PRO A 100 -11.22 -11.99 1.73
N GLY A 101 -10.34 -11.27 2.42
CA GLY A 101 -9.69 -10.05 1.95
C GLY A 101 -10.62 -8.84 1.98
N PHE A 102 -10.47 -7.97 0.99
CA PHE A 102 -11.26 -6.76 0.79
C PHE A 102 -11.54 -6.53 -0.70
N ASP A 103 -12.43 -5.58 -1.03
CA ASP A 103 -12.60 -5.12 -2.41
C ASP A 103 -11.53 -4.09 -2.80
N TYR A 104 -11.04 -4.16 -4.03
CA TYR A 104 -9.92 -3.32 -4.52
C TYR A 104 -10.14 -1.81 -4.34
N SER A 105 -11.39 -1.34 -4.31
CA SER A 105 -11.73 0.06 -4.03
C SER A 105 -11.19 0.59 -2.70
N VAL A 106 -10.98 -0.29 -1.70
CA VAL A 106 -10.40 0.06 -0.40
C VAL A 106 -8.98 0.62 -0.54
N LEU A 107 -8.18 0.14 -1.50
CA LEU A 107 -6.83 0.68 -1.77
C LEU A 107 -6.87 2.07 -2.40
N CYS A 108 -7.88 2.34 -3.25
CA CYS A 108 -8.11 3.68 -3.79
C CYS A 108 -8.51 4.66 -2.67
N GLU A 109 -9.56 4.34 -1.89
CA GLU A 109 -9.99 5.18 -0.75
C GLU A 109 -8.85 5.46 0.24
N PHE A 110 -7.98 4.47 0.47
CA PHE A 110 -6.86 4.60 1.38
C PHE A 110 -5.77 5.54 0.83
N ARG A 111 -5.43 5.44 -0.45
CA ARG A 111 -4.53 6.40 -1.11
C ARG A 111 -5.11 7.81 -1.14
N ASP A 112 -6.40 7.98 -1.41
CA ASP A 112 -7.05 9.29 -1.40
C ASP A 112 -6.98 9.95 0.00
N ARG A 113 -7.12 9.16 1.08
CA ARG A 113 -6.93 9.65 2.47
C ARG A 113 -5.47 10.02 2.77
N LEU A 114 -4.50 9.24 2.29
CA LEU A 114 -3.07 9.54 2.47
C LEU A 114 -2.66 10.84 1.74
N ILE A 115 -3.21 11.08 0.55
CA ILE A 115 -2.96 12.27 -0.26
C ILE A 115 -3.64 13.51 0.36
N GLY A 116 -4.91 13.39 0.74
CA GLY A 116 -5.74 14.54 1.12
C GLY A 116 -5.46 15.17 2.50
N ALA A 117 -4.59 14.56 3.32
CA ALA A 117 -4.50 14.89 4.75
C ALA A 117 -3.14 15.45 5.23
N GLU A 118 -2.14 15.60 4.36
CA GLU A 118 -0.70 15.75 4.68
C GLU A 118 -0.08 14.62 5.54
N GLY A 119 -0.86 13.91 6.37
CA GLY A 119 -0.43 12.81 7.24
C GLY A 119 0.17 11.59 6.52
N GLY A 120 0.05 11.48 5.19
CA GLY A 120 0.88 10.55 4.41
C GLY A 120 2.39 10.78 4.61
N ARG A 121 2.78 12.02 4.94
CA ARG A 121 4.16 12.39 5.31
C ARG A 121 4.53 11.89 6.71
N GLU A 122 3.67 12.06 7.70
CA GLU A 122 3.90 11.58 9.07
C GLU A 122 4.02 10.05 9.11
N VAL A 123 3.15 9.36 8.37
CA VAL A 123 3.25 7.91 8.15
C VAL A 123 4.63 7.57 7.57
N LEU A 124 5.02 8.19 6.45
CA LEU A 124 6.30 7.95 5.77
C LEU A 124 7.51 8.21 6.69
N ASP A 125 7.51 9.30 7.44
CA ASP A 125 8.57 9.64 8.40
C ASP A 125 8.65 8.59 9.53
N GLY A 126 7.51 8.02 9.96
CA GLY A 126 7.45 6.85 10.84
C GLY A 126 8.09 5.59 10.21
N ILE A 127 7.79 5.29 8.94
CA ILE A 127 8.43 4.17 8.20
C ILE A 127 9.95 4.37 8.16
N LEU A 128 10.40 5.57 7.79
CA LEU A 128 11.82 5.91 7.65
C LEU A 128 12.55 5.84 8.99
N THR A 129 11.88 6.16 10.09
CA THR A 129 12.43 6.05 11.46
C THR A 129 12.63 4.58 11.83
N ALA A 130 11.60 3.74 11.71
CA ALA A 130 11.71 2.30 11.98
C ALA A 130 12.73 1.59 11.07
N ALA A 131 12.85 2.04 9.81
CA ALA A 131 13.84 1.51 8.86
C ALA A 131 15.28 1.92 9.22
N ARG A 132 15.50 3.12 9.78
CA ARG A 132 16.80 3.55 10.32
C ARG A 132 17.19 2.77 11.58
N GLU A 133 16.26 2.58 12.50
CA GLU A 133 16.48 1.80 13.73
C GLU A 133 16.92 0.36 13.45
N ARG A 134 16.39 -0.24 12.38
CA ARG A 134 16.76 -1.58 11.90
C ARG A 134 17.96 -1.60 10.94
N GLY A 135 18.64 -0.47 10.73
CA GLY A 135 19.83 -0.36 9.88
C GLY A 135 19.57 -0.51 8.37
N LEU A 136 18.30 -0.55 7.92
CA LEU A 136 17.95 -0.67 6.50
C LEU A 136 18.21 0.61 5.70
N VAL A 137 18.16 1.76 6.38
CA VAL A 137 18.36 3.09 5.78
C VAL A 137 19.49 3.80 6.51
N ALA A 138 20.59 4.07 5.81
CA ALA A 138 21.69 4.85 6.34
C ALA A 138 21.30 6.33 6.52
N GLY A 139 21.62 6.90 7.68
CA GLY A 139 21.52 8.35 7.90
C GLY A 139 22.54 9.12 7.06
N GLY A 140 22.15 10.27 6.49
CA GLY A 140 23.08 11.21 5.86
C GLY A 140 23.53 10.89 4.43
N GLY A 141 22.96 9.87 3.77
CA GLY A 141 23.22 9.63 2.34
C GLY A 141 22.72 10.79 1.46
N ARG A 142 23.47 11.14 0.40
CA ARG A 142 23.01 12.15 -0.59
C ARG A 142 21.76 11.63 -1.29
N ALA A 143 20.60 12.17 -0.93
CA ALA A 143 19.31 11.83 -1.53
C ALA A 143 19.41 11.98 -3.06
N ARG A 144 19.45 10.85 -3.76
CA ARG A 144 19.28 10.81 -5.21
C ARG A 144 17.79 10.66 -5.48
N THR A 145 17.10 11.79 -5.47
CA THR A 145 15.73 11.88 -5.96
C THR A 145 15.76 11.58 -7.46
N ASP A 146 15.52 10.32 -7.85
CA ASP A 146 15.33 9.94 -9.26
C ASP A 146 13.96 10.40 -9.78
N SER A 147 13.08 10.75 -8.85
CA SER A 147 11.88 11.56 -9.05
C SER A 147 12.31 12.91 -9.63
N THR A 148 12.44 12.93 -10.94
CA THR A 148 12.21 14.15 -11.71
C THR A 148 10.82 14.60 -11.32
N HIS A 149 10.72 15.66 -10.52
CA HIS A 149 9.46 16.38 -10.37
C HIS A 149 9.15 16.96 -11.76
N VAL A 150 8.46 16.17 -12.58
CA VAL A 150 7.83 16.66 -13.79
C VAL A 150 6.68 17.50 -13.29
N LEU A 151 6.97 18.78 -13.02
CA LEU A 151 5.99 19.85 -12.97
C LEU A 151 5.42 20.00 -14.39
N SER A 152 4.61 19.02 -14.78
CA SER A 152 3.93 19.03 -16.05
C SER A 152 2.90 20.15 -15.95
N ALA A 153 3.03 21.17 -16.81
CA ALA A 153 2.00 22.20 -17.00
C ALA A 153 0.77 21.63 -17.73
N VAL A 154 0.30 20.46 -17.29
CA VAL A 154 -0.90 19.80 -17.78
C VAL A 154 -2.08 20.49 -17.15
N ARG A 155 -2.61 21.47 -17.87
CA ARG A 155 -4.00 21.91 -17.69
C ARG A 155 -4.88 20.67 -17.78
N ALA A 156 -5.66 20.40 -16.73
CA ALA A 156 -6.74 19.44 -16.82
C ALA A 156 -7.74 19.96 -17.87
N LEU A 157 -7.69 19.39 -19.07
CA LEU A 157 -8.58 19.79 -20.17
C LEU A 157 -10.00 19.37 -19.80
N ASN A 158 -10.97 20.28 -19.98
CA ASN A 158 -12.37 19.89 -19.90
C ASN A 158 -12.74 19.00 -21.10
N GLN A 159 -13.90 18.34 -21.07
CA GLN A 159 -14.30 17.39 -22.11
C GLN A 159 -14.33 18.01 -23.53
N LEU A 160 -14.73 19.28 -23.68
CA LEU A 160 -14.77 19.97 -24.98
C LEU A 160 -13.37 20.29 -25.49
N GLU A 161 -12.47 20.71 -24.59
CA GLU A 161 -11.06 20.91 -24.91
C GLU A 161 -10.41 19.60 -25.35
N LEU A 162 -10.63 18.50 -24.62
CA LEU A 162 -10.09 17.18 -24.96
C LEU A 162 -10.52 16.70 -26.36
N VAL A 163 -11.80 16.86 -26.71
CA VAL A 163 -12.34 16.52 -28.04
C VAL A 163 -11.72 17.40 -29.14
N SER A 164 -11.64 18.71 -28.91
CA SER A 164 -11.07 19.67 -29.86
C SER A 164 -9.59 19.39 -30.12
N GLU A 165 -8.84 19.07 -29.07
CA GLU A 165 -7.41 18.80 -29.12
C GLU A 165 -7.10 17.44 -29.77
N CYS A 166 -7.95 16.43 -29.53
CA CYS A 166 -7.90 15.15 -30.22
C CYS A 166 -8.19 15.29 -31.72
N LEU A 167 -9.21 16.07 -32.10
CA LEU A 167 -9.54 16.34 -33.51
C LEU A 167 -8.39 17.08 -34.20
N ARG A 168 -7.82 18.10 -33.55
CA ARG A 168 -6.67 18.87 -34.04
C ARG A 168 -5.44 17.97 -34.25
N SER A 169 -5.18 17.04 -33.34
CA SER A 169 -4.08 16.07 -33.46
C SER A 169 -4.31 15.08 -34.61
N ALA A 170 -5.54 14.57 -34.77
CA ALA A 170 -5.89 13.66 -35.85
C ALA A 170 -5.78 14.30 -37.24
N LEU A 171 -6.26 15.55 -37.40
CA LEU A 171 -6.14 16.29 -38.67
C LEU A 171 -4.68 16.56 -39.03
N ASN A 172 -3.86 16.97 -38.06
CA ASN A 172 -2.42 17.20 -38.28
C ASN A 172 -1.62 15.92 -38.61
N ALA A 173 -2.14 14.74 -38.30
CA ALA A 173 -1.49 13.46 -38.60
C ALA A 173 -1.89 12.89 -39.98
N VAL A 174 -2.88 13.48 -40.66
CA VAL A 174 -3.41 13.06 -41.96
C VAL A 174 -3.18 14.13 -43.06
N ALA A 175 -2.70 15.31 -42.68
CA ALA A 175 -2.25 16.38 -43.56
C ALA A 175 -0.76 16.22 -43.96
#